data_AF-A0A7S2X9E4-F1
#
_entry.id   AF-A0A7S2X9E4-F1
#
_cell.length_a   1.000
_cell.length_b   1.000
_cell.length_c   1.000
_cell.angle_alpha   90.00
_cell.angle_beta   90.00
_cell.angle_gamma   90.00
#
_symmetry.space_group_name_H-M   'P 1'
#
loop_
_entity.id
_entity.type
_entity.pdbx_description
1 polymer ?
#
loop_
_entity_poly.entity_id
_entity_poly.type
_entity_poly.pdbx_seq_one_letter_code
_entity_poly.pdbx_strand_id
1 'polypeptide(L)'
;LNAGVGIFFSVAFFVVFLPQHFECYRRKSTAGLSPWLLLFGGISFMFAFYNVLLMDIGTLGACSGSESYEPEPYNCIAAFCPILQQALPALSGYPTWYIWYHLYGPESLRTQHLISLSIFLFAASLGFGISLYVLNYTDQKLQHTVGTVWGIIATFFNFIMWFPQIETTVTLRSKGALSVSMLISTVISDILFTLYLTILAHQHWSVWLPQVPDALQQILLLGLLWYFGELWTENEFKTPLLQASSKQLVQPIKNGDGVSYQNGSNGHPSKVIDVEVMPPPLERAS
;
A
#
# COMPACT_ATOMS: atom_id res chain seq x y z
N LEU A 1 8.22 -29.67 -0.30
CA LEU A 1 7.09 -28.96 0.35
C LEU A 1 7.39 -27.48 0.52
N ASN A 2 8.48 -27.11 1.21
CA ASN A 2 8.84 -25.71 1.50
C ASN A 2 8.95 -24.81 0.25
N ALA A 3 9.63 -25.27 -0.82
CA ALA A 3 9.74 -24.51 -2.07
C ALA A 3 8.38 -24.21 -2.73
N GLY A 4 7.46 -25.17 -2.76
CA GLY A 4 6.12 -24.98 -3.33
C GLY A 4 5.28 -23.99 -2.52
N VAL A 5 5.40 -24.04 -1.19
CA VAL A 5 4.73 -23.08 -0.28
C VAL A 5 5.31 -21.67 -0.46
N GLY A 6 6.63 -21.53 -0.60
CA GLY A 6 7.28 -20.25 -0.89
C GLY A 6 6.81 -19.63 -2.21
N ILE A 7 6.76 -20.42 -3.29
CA ILE A 7 6.24 -19.96 -4.59
C ILE A 7 4.78 -19.53 -4.48
N PHE A 8 3.95 -20.31 -3.78
CA PHE A 8 2.55 -19.97 -3.54
C PHE A 8 2.41 -18.60 -2.88
N PHE A 9 3.15 -18.34 -1.79
CA PHE A 9 3.13 -17.04 -1.13
C PHE A 9 3.65 -15.93 -2.03
N SER A 10 4.69 -16.19 -2.84
CA SER A 10 5.20 -15.19 -3.78
C SER A 10 4.14 -14.77 -4.79
N VAL A 11 3.41 -15.72 -5.36
CA VAL A 11 2.34 -15.43 -6.32
C VAL A 11 1.14 -14.78 -5.63
N ALA A 12 0.72 -15.32 -4.48
CA ALA A 12 -0.42 -14.81 -3.72
C ALA A 12 -0.22 -13.34 -3.33
N PHE A 13 0.99 -12.97 -2.90
CA PHE A 13 1.34 -11.61 -2.55
C PHE A 13 0.98 -10.63 -3.69
N PHE A 14 1.34 -10.91 -4.95
CA PHE A 14 1.00 -10.02 -6.07
C PHE A 14 -0.50 -9.91 -6.32
N VAL A 15 -1.21 -11.04 -6.23
CA VAL A 15 -2.67 -11.07 -6.43
C VAL A 15 -3.37 -10.19 -5.39
N VAL A 16 -2.85 -10.13 -4.17
CA VAL A 16 -3.41 -9.34 -3.07
C VAL A 16 -3.36 -7.82 -3.31
N PHE A 17 -2.41 -7.31 -4.12
CA PHE A 17 -2.36 -5.87 -4.45
C PHE A 17 -3.25 -5.47 -5.64
N LEU A 18 -3.75 -6.43 -6.44
CA LEU A 18 -4.61 -6.14 -7.59
C LEU A 18 -5.91 -5.39 -7.22
N PRO A 19 -6.64 -5.75 -6.15
CA PRO A 19 -7.85 -5.02 -5.75
C PRO A 19 -7.63 -3.52 -5.54
N GLN A 20 -6.47 -3.13 -5.00
CA GLN A 20 -6.15 -1.73 -4.76
C GLN A 20 -5.91 -0.97 -6.06
N HIS A 21 -5.16 -1.56 -6.99
CA HIS A 21 -4.98 -0.97 -8.32
C HIS A 21 -6.31 -0.87 -9.08
N PHE A 22 -7.16 -1.88 -8.94
CA PHE A 22 -8.50 -1.87 -9.52
C PHE A 22 -9.37 -0.75 -8.93
N GLU A 23 -9.33 -0.55 -7.61
CA GLU A 23 -10.12 0.49 -6.95
C GLU A 23 -9.66 1.90 -7.35
N CYS A 24 -8.34 2.14 -7.43
CA CYS A 24 -7.78 3.37 -7.99
C CYS A 24 -8.23 3.60 -9.43
N TYR A 25 -8.19 2.56 -10.27
CA TYR A 25 -8.64 2.64 -11.66
C TYR A 25 -10.13 2.92 -11.78
N ARG A 26 -10.96 2.30 -10.95
CA ARG A 26 -12.42 2.41 -10.96
C ARG A 26 -12.90 3.75 -10.44
N ARG A 27 -12.33 4.23 -9.33
CA ARG A 27 -12.70 5.51 -8.70
C ARG A 27 -12.12 6.73 -9.41
N LYS A 28 -11.10 6.56 -10.26
CA LYS A 28 -10.39 7.66 -10.93
C LYS A 28 -9.94 8.73 -9.93
N SER A 29 -9.54 8.30 -8.74
CA SER A 29 -9.21 9.18 -7.62
C SER A 29 -8.23 8.47 -6.69
N THR A 30 -7.31 9.23 -6.10
CA THR A 30 -6.43 8.80 -5.00
C THR A 30 -6.85 9.35 -3.65
N ALA A 31 -8.10 9.84 -3.53
CA ALA A 31 -8.60 10.43 -2.29
C ALA A 31 -8.53 9.44 -1.11
N GLY A 32 -7.93 9.88 0.00
CA GLY A 32 -7.78 9.07 1.22
C GLY A 32 -6.55 8.17 1.25
N LEU A 33 -5.70 8.18 0.21
CA LEU A 33 -4.42 7.48 0.21
C LEU A 33 -3.29 8.45 0.61
N SER A 34 -2.51 8.10 1.64
CA SER A 34 -1.43 8.96 2.12
C SER A 34 -0.10 8.75 1.35
N PRO A 35 0.56 9.81 0.85
CA PRO A 35 1.89 9.70 0.23
C PRO A 35 2.97 9.15 1.18
N TRP A 36 2.84 9.47 2.47
CA TRP A 36 3.80 9.08 3.49
C TRP A 36 3.76 7.59 3.81
N LEU A 37 2.57 6.97 3.71
CA LEU A 37 2.42 5.50 3.78
C LEU A 37 3.31 4.83 2.73
N LEU A 38 3.33 5.33 1.50
CA LEU A 38 4.14 4.78 0.43
C LEU A 38 5.63 4.97 0.64
N LEU A 39 6.04 6.11 1.19
CA LEU A 39 7.44 6.38 1.50
C LEU A 39 7.96 5.39 2.54
N PHE A 40 7.30 5.32 3.69
CA PHE A 40 7.74 4.47 4.79
C PHE A 40 7.62 2.99 4.45
N GLY A 41 6.54 2.59 3.77
CA GLY A 41 6.38 1.22 3.27
C GLY A 41 7.46 0.85 2.24
N GLY A 42 7.74 1.73 1.28
CA GLY A 42 8.80 1.52 0.29
C GLY A 42 10.18 1.37 0.94
N ILE A 43 10.52 2.27 1.87
CA ILE A 43 11.77 2.20 2.63
C ILE A 43 11.85 0.90 3.44
N SER A 44 10.76 0.49 4.09
CA SER A 44 10.67 -0.77 4.82
C SER A 44 10.95 -1.97 3.91
N PHE A 45 10.25 -2.08 2.77
CA PHE A 45 10.47 -3.17 1.80
C PHE A 45 11.89 -3.19 1.24
N MET A 46 12.51 -2.03 0.98
CA MET A 46 13.92 -1.95 0.54
C MET A 46 14.89 -2.47 1.61
N PHE A 47 14.74 -2.07 2.86
CA PHE A 47 15.61 -2.56 3.93
C PHE A 47 15.33 -4.04 4.26
N ALA A 48 14.08 -4.50 4.14
CA ALA A 48 13.75 -5.92 4.24
C ALA A 48 14.41 -6.74 3.12
N PHE A 49 14.46 -6.20 1.90
CA PHE A 49 15.20 -6.82 0.80
C PHE A 49 16.70 -6.93 1.10
N TYR A 50 17.35 -5.87 1.59
CA TYR A 50 18.77 -5.93 1.97
C TYR A 50 19.03 -6.88 3.14
N ASN A 51 18.09 -6.94 4.10
CA ASN A 51 18.15 -7.88 5.20
C ASN A 51 18.15 -9.34 4.69
N VAL A 52 17.18 -9.73 3.88
CA VAL A 52 17.12 -11.09 3.32
C VAL A 52 18.35 -11.40 2.47
N LEU A 53 18.79 -10.45 1.63
CA LEU A 53 19.96 -10.64 0.77
C LEU A 53 21.23 -10.95 1.56
N LEU A 54 21.46 -10.24 2.68
CA LEU A 54 22.62 -10.47 3.55
C LEU A 54 22.46 -11.71 4.44
N MET A 55 21.24 -12.10 4.77
CA MET A 55 20.95 -13.29 5.58
C MET A 55 21.14 -14.59 4.80
N ASP A 56 20.70 -14.62 3.54
CA ASP A 56 20.71 -15.82 2.70
C ASP A 56 21.95 -15.93 1.80
N ILE A 57 22.96 -15.06 1.94
CA ILE A 57 24.10 -14.97 1.02
C ILE A 57 24.87 -16.28 0.85
N GLY A 58 25.10 -17.05 1.92
CA GLY A 58 25.77 -18.35 1.83
C GLY A 58 24.96 -19.36 1.00
N THR A 59 23.65 -19.42 1.22
CA THR A 59 22.74 -20.25 0.43
C THR A 59 22.73 -19.82 -1.04
N LEU A 60 22.69 -18.51 -1.32
CA LEU A 60 22.74 -17.97 -2.68
C LEU A 60 24.09 -18.25 -3.37
N GLY A 61 25.20 -18.18 -2.63
CA GLY A 61 26.54 -18.55 -3.11
C GLY A 61 26.62 -20.01 -3.52
N ALA A 62 26.08 -20.90 -2.69
CA ALA A 62 25.97 -22.33 -2.99
C ALA A 62 25.10 -22.60 -4.23
N CYS A 63 23.98 -21.89 -4.39
CA CYS A 63 23.08 -22.03 -5.54
C CYS A 63 23.67 -21.52 -6.86
N SER A 64 24.63 -20.59 -6.80
CA SER A 64 25.32 -20.05 -7.98
C SER A 64 26.58 -20.83 -8.36
N GLY A 65 26.90 -21.91 -7.62
CA GLY A 65 28.12 -22.69 -7.82
C GLY A 65 29.39 -21.98 -7.32
N SER A 66 29.25 -20.93 -6.51
CA SER A 66 30.36 -20.18 -5.93
C SER A 66 30.92 -20.83 -4.66
N GLU A 67 30.18 -21.76 -4.04
CA GLU A 67 30.63 -22.51 -2.85
C GLU A 67 30.83 -24.00 -3.14
N SER A 68 31.65 -24.66 -2.30
CA SER A 68 32.06 -26.07 -2.49
C SER A 68 30.99 -27.11 -2.11
N TYR A 69 29.87 -26.68 -1.53
CA TYR A 69 28.75 -27.55 -1.16
C TYR A 69 27.58 -27.33 -2.10
N GLU A 70 27.04 -28.41 -2.66
CA GLU A 70 25.91 -28.37 -3.59
C GLU A 70 24.60 -28.42 -2.79
N PRO A 71 23.79 -27.35 -2.78
CA PRO A 71 22.54 -27.33 -2.04
C PRO A 71 21.47 -28.10 -2.82
N GLU A 72 20.60 -28.78 -2.09
CA GLU A 72 19.41 -29.36 -2.68
C GLU A 72 18.56 -28.27 -3.40
N PRO A 73 18.00 -28.54 -4.60
CA PRO A 73 17.31 -27.54 -5.42
C PRO A 73 16.20 -26.77 -4.70
N TYR A 74 15.54 -27.39 -3.73
CA TYR A 74 14.46 -26.78 -2.96
C TYR A 74 14.96 -25.67 -2.00
N ASN A 75 16.22 -25.72 -1.56
CA ASN A 75 16.81 -24.68 -0.70
C ASN A 75 17.05 -23.40 -1.50
N CYS A 76 17.48 -23.53 -2.75
CA CYS A 76 17.66 -22.38 -3.64
C CYS A 76 16.34 -21.66 -3.90
N ILE A 77 15.29 -22.41 -4.25
CA ILE A 77 13.96 -21.83 -4.46
C ILE A 77 13.46 -21.14 -3.19
N ALA A 78 13.64 -21.79 -2.03
CA ALA A 78 13.22 -21.22 -0.75
C ALA A 78 13.96 -19.92 -0.37
N ALA A 79 15.23 -19.77 -0.75
CA ALA A 79 16.01 -18.54 -0.54
C ALA A 79 15.61 -17.42 -1.53
N PHE A 80 15.35 -17.74 -2.79
CA PHE A 80 14.95 -16.74 -3.79
C PHE A 80 13.52 -16.20 -3.58
N CYS A 81 12.60 -17.00 -3.05
CA CYS A 81 11.20 -16.60 -2.89
C CYS A 81 11.02 -15.33 -2.02
N PRO A 82 11.56 -15.24 -0.79
CA PRO A 82 11.47 -14.03 0.04
C PRO A 82 12.17 -12.83 -0.60
N ILE A 83 13.30 -13.03 -1.30
CA ILE A 83 14.01 -11.97 -2.01
C ILE A 83 13.09 -11.33 -3.07
N LEU A 84 12.47 -12.16 -3.90
CA LEU A 84 11.53 -11.68 -4.92
C LEU A 84 10.33 -10.97 -4.31
N GLN A 85 9.81 -11.49 -3.20
CA GLN A 85 8.67 -10.90 -2.49
C GLN A 85 8.96 -9.53 -1.89
N GLN A 86 10.19 -9.24 -1.44
CA GLN A 86 10.53 -7.92 -0.90
C GLN A 86 11.05 -6.96 -1.98
N ALA A 87 11.75 -7.47 -3.00
CA ALA A 87 12.27 -6.66 -4.10
C ALA A 87 11.14 -6.08 -4.96
N LEU A 88 10.15 -6.89 -5.32
CA LEU A 88 9.12 -6.48 -6.27
C LEU A 88 8.24 -5.32 -5.74
N PRO A 89 7.71 -5.32 -4.51
CA PRO A 89 6.87 -4.22 -4.01
C PRO A 89 7.65 -2.91 -3.90
N ALA A 90 8.92 -2.99 -3.55
CA ALA A 90 9.76 -1.82 -3.48
C ALA A 90 10.14 -1.26 -4.86
N LEU A 91 10.38 -2.13 -5.86
CA LEU A 91 10.74 -1.72 -7.22
C LEU A 91 9.54 -1.39 -8.10
N SER A 92 8.42 -2.10 -7.96
CA SER A 92 7.22 -1.96 -8.80
C SER A 92 6.08 -1.27 -8.07
N GLY A 93 5.91 -1.49 -6.76
CA GLY A 93 4.84 -0.86 -5.99
C GLY A 93 5.00 0.65 -5.98
N TYR A 94 6.16 1.17 -5.58
CA TYR A 94 6.37 2.61 -5.50
C TYR A 94 6.11 3.35 -6.84
N PRO A 95 6.66 2.90 -8.00
CA PRO A 95 6.34 3.53 -9.29
C PRO A 95 4.89 3.33 -9.74
N THR A 96 4.27 2.19 -9.47
CA THR A 96 2.87 1.95 -9.87
C THR A 96 1.92 2.91 -9.14
N TRP A 97 2.20 3.20 -7.87
CA TRP A 97 1.44 4.18 -7.11
C TRP A 97 1.72 5.61 -7.57
N TYR A 98 2.96 5.95 -7.92
CA TYR A 98 3.28 7.23 -8.55
C TYR A 98 2.43 7.49 -9.79
N ILE A 99 2.21 6.49 -10.64
CA ILE A 99 1.34 6.60 -11.82
C ILE A 99 -0.08 7.03 -11.41
N TRP A 100 -0.67 6.41 -10.39
CA TRP A 100 -2.02 6.77 -9.93
C TRP A 100 -2.12 8.21 -9.40
N TYR A 101 -1.13 8.66 -8.64
CA TYR A 101 -1.11 10.05 -8.15
C TYR A 101 -0.87 11.07 -9.27
N HIS A 102 -0.09 10.72 -10.29
CA HIS A 102 0.09 11.60 -11.43
C HIS A 102 -1.18 11.73 -12.27
N LEU A 103 -1.91 10.63 -12.45
CA LEU A 103 -3.14 10.58 -13.26
C LEU A 103 -4.35 11.20 -12.54
N TYR A 104 -4.52 10.96 -11.24
CA TYR A 104 -5.76 11.30 -10.52
C TYR A 104 -5.56 12.16 -9.27
N GLY A 105 -4.32 12.48 -8.90
CA GLY A 105 -4.01 13.26 -7.69
C GLY A 105 -4.01 14.77 -7.92
N PRO A 106 -4.40 15.57 -6.90
CA PRO A 106 -4.23 17.02 -6.92
C PRO A 106 -2.75 17.44 -6.94
N GLU A 107 -2.47 18.64 -7.46
CA GLU A 107 -1.12 19.16 -7.66
C GLU A 107 -0.29 19.23 -6.36
N SER A 108 -0.91 19.55 -5.23
CA SER A 108 -0.25 19.58 -3.92
C SER A 108 0.29 18.21 -3.48
N LEU A 109 -0.44 17.13 -3.75
CA LEU A 109 0.01 15.77 -3.47
C LEU A 109 1.14 15.36 -4.42
N ARG A 110 1.08 15.77 -5.69
CA ARG A 110 2.14 15.48 -6.69
C ARG A 110 3.52 15.95 -6.22
N THR A 111 3.62 17.16 -5.65
CA THR A 111 4.88 17.68 -5.11
C THR A 111 5.36 16.87 -3.90
N GLN A 112 4.47 16.50 -2.98
CA GLN A 112 4.81 15.61 -1.86
C GLN A 112 5.33 14.25 -2.33
N HIS A 113 4.74 13.69 -3.40
CA HIS A 113 5.21 12.46 -4.01
C HIS A 113 6.62 12.57 -4.57
N LEU A 114 6.93 13.62 -5.33
CA LEU A 114 8.28 13.81 -5.88
C LEU A 114 9.35 13.93 -4.78
N ILE A 115 9.03 14.64 -3.69
CA ILE A 115 9.90 14.73 -2.52
C ILE A 115 10.10 13.35 -1.92
N SER A 116 9.01 12.60 -1.68
CA SER A 116 9.09 11.26 -1.13
C SER A 116 9.87 10.29 -2.03
N LEU A 117 9.74 10.40 -3.36
CA LEU A 117 10.45 9.56 -4.31
C LEU A 117 11.95 9.85 -4.24
N SER A 118 12.32 11.11 -4.14
CA SER A 118 13.72 11.53 -4.01
C SER A 118 14.35 10.97 -2.73
N ILE A 119 13.62 11.02 -1.61
CA ILE A 119 14.05 10.43 -0.33
C ILE A 119 14.18 8.91 -0.45
N PHE A 120 13.19 8.25 -1.05
CA PHE A 120 13.18 6.80 -1.25
C PHE A 120 14.39 6.35 -2.10
N LEU A 121 14.63 6.98 -3.26
CA LEU A 121 15.74 6.64 -4.15
C LEU A 121 17.09 6.89 -3.49
N PHE A 122 17.23 7.98 -2.72
CA PHE A 122 18.43 8.24 -1.93
C PHE A 122 18.67 7.14 -0.89
N ALA A 123 17.65 6.78 -0.09
CA ALA A 123 17.76 5.73 0.92
C ALA A 123 18.05 4.36 0.28
N ALA A 124 17.38 4.03 -0.82
CA ALA A 124 17.59 2.80 -1.57
C ALA A 124 19.01 2.72 -2.10
N SER A 125 19.51 3.74 -2.82
CA SER A 125 20.87 3.76 -3.36
C SER A 125 21.95 3.67 -2.28
N LEU A 126 21.79 4.39 -1.18
CA LEU A 126 22.72 4.33 -0.06
C LEU A 126 22.75 2.94 0.58
N GLY A 127 21.58 2.37 0.88
CA GLY A 127 21.48 1.03 1.46
C GLY A 127 22.02 -0.06 0.51
N PHE A 128 21.79 0.10 -0.79
CA PHE A 128 22.33 -0.80 -1.82
C PHE A 128 23.86 -0.73 -1.85
N GLY A 129 24.45 0.47 -1.87
CA GLY A 129 25.90 0.67 -1.85
C GLY A 129 26.56 0.06 -0.62
N ILE A 130 25.97 0.25 0.57
CA ILE A 130 26.46 -0.36 1.81
C ILE A 130 26.35 -1.88 1.75
N SER A 131 25.21 -2.41 1.29
CA SER A 131 24.99 -3.86 1.20
C SER A 131 25.95 -4.51 0.21
N LEU A 132 26.18 -3.89 -0.96
CA LEU A 132 27.17 -4.35 -1.92
C LEU A 132 28.59 -4.32 -1.35
N TYR A 133 28.97 -3.24 -0.65
CA TYR A 133 30.28 -3.15 -0.02
C TYR A 133 30.48 -4.29 1.00
N VAL A 134 29.48 -4.51 1.86
CA VAL A 134 29.50 -5.57 2.88
C VAL A 134 29.57 -6.96 2.23
N LEU A 135 28.80 -7.20 1.18
CA LEU A 135 28.82 -8.47 0.44
C LEU A 135 30.19 -8.80 -0.16
N ASN A 136 30.89 -7.80 -0.73
CA ASN A 136 32.11 -8.05 -1.51
C ASN A 136 33.40 -7.95 -0.68
N TYR A 137 33.38 -7.21 0.42
CA TYR A 137 34.61 -6.83 1.14
C TYR A 137 34.63 -7.23 2.62
N THR A 138 33.60 -7.90 3.13
CA THR A 138 33.51 -8.24 4.56
C THR A 138 33.23 -9.72 4.80
N ASP A 139 33.44 -10.17 6.04
CA ASP A 139 33.23 -11.56 6.45
C ASP A 139 31.75 -11.88 6.69
N GLN A 140 31.41 -13.16 6.71
CA GLN A 140 30.05 -13.67 6.94
C GLN A 140 29.43 -13.14 8.25
N LYS A 141 30.27 -12.94 9.28
CA LYS A 141 29.82 -12.39 10.56
C LYS A 141 29.34 -10.94 10.42
N LEU A 142 30.10 -10.09 9.74
CA LEU A 142 29.70 -8.70 9.51
C LEU A 142 28.51 -8.62 8.56
N GLN A 143 28.45 -9.47 7.52
CA GLN A 143 27.29 -9.59 6.62
C GLN A 143 26.00 -9.86 7.40
N HIS A 144 25.99 -10.88 8.27
CA HIS A 144 24.83 -11.22 9.09
C HIS A 144 24.49 -10.12 10.13
N THR A 145 25.50 -9.42 10.66
CA THR A 145 25.29 -8.30 11.59
C THR A 145 24.62 -7.12 10.90
N VAL A 146 25.15 -6.70 9.75
CA VAL A 146 24.56 -5.61 8.95
C VAL A 146 23.18 -6.00 8.44
N GLY A 147 22.99 -7.25 8.01
CA GLY A 147 21.68 -7.79 7.66
C GLY A 147 20.68 -7.64 8.80
N THR A 148 21.08 -7.97 10.03
CA THR A 148 20.22 -7.80 11.22
C THR A 148 19.84 -6.34 11.44
N VAL A 149 20.80 -5.42 11.29
CA VAL A 149 20.54 -3.96 11.38
C VAL A 149 19.54 -3.52 10.33
N TRP A 150 19.65 -3.98 9.08
CA TRP A 150 18.65 -3.68 8.05
C TRP A 150 17.25 -4.20 8.41
N GLY A 151 17.14 -5.38 9.01
CA GLY A 151 15.84 -5.92 9.44
C GLY A 151 15.21 -5.10 10.58
N ILE A 152 16.02 -4.59 11.51
CA ILE A 152 15.54 -3.68 12.57
C ILE A 152 15.06 -2.36 11.97
N ILE A 153 15.82 -1.78 11.03
CA ILE A 153 15.43 -0.55 10.34
C ILE A 153 14.15 -0.77 9.53
N ALA A 154 14.05 -1.89 8.81
CA ALA A 154 12.84 -2.27 8.07
C ALA A 154 11.61 -2.36 8.99
N THR A 155 11.78 -2.98 10.17
CA THR A 155 10.73 -3.11 11.18
C THR A 155 10.29 -1.74 11.71
N PHE A 156 11.25 -0.84 11.98
CA PHE A 156 10.95 0.52 12.44
C PHE A 156 10.13 1.29 11.40
N PHE A 157 10.54 1.26 10.13
CA PHE A 157 9.80 1.93 9.06
C PHE A 157 8.42 1.30 8.82
N ASN A 158 8.32 -0.03 8.91
CA ASN A 158 7.03 -0.72 8.82
C ASN A 158 6.09 -0.24 9.94
N PHE A 159 6.59 -0.19 11.19
CA PHE A 159 5.81 0.25 12.34
C PHE A 159 5.29 1.68 12.22
N ILE A 160 5.97 2.59 11.52
CA ILE A 160 5.44 3.96 11.32
C ILE A 160 4.61 4.10 10.04
N MET A 161 4.66 3.13 9.12
CA MET A 161 4.11 3.33 7.76
C MET A 161 2.61 3.52 7.75
N TRP A 162 1.87 2.84 8.64
CA TRP A 162 0.41 2.94 8.68
C TRP A 162 -0.11 4.15 9.45
N PHE A 163 0.72 4.85 10.25
CA PHE A 163 0.24 6.00 11.04
C PHE A 163 -0.42 7.09 10.20
N PRO A 164 0.16 7.54 9.07
CA PRO A 164 -0.49 8.53 8.21
C PRO A 164 -1.83 8.06 7.64
N GLN A 165 -1.98 6.76 7.38
CA GLN A 165 -3.22 6.20 6.86
C GLN A 165 -4.28 6.05 7.96
N ILE A 166 -3.88 5.65 9.17
CA ILE A 166 -4.75 5.60 10.35
C ILE A 166 -5.28 7.01 10.64
N GLU A 167 -4.40 8.02 10.66
CA GLU A 167 -4.79 9.42 10.83
C GLU A 167 -5.79 9.86 9.75
N THR A 168 -5.47 9.59 8.47
CA THR A 168 -6.36 9.91 7.35
C THR A 168 -7.73 9.25 7.51
N THR A 169 -7.78 8.00 7.96
CA THR A 169 -9.01 7.24 8.15
C THR A 169 -9.83 7.77 9.32
N VAL A 170 -9.19 8.14 10.43
CA VAL A 170 -9.85 8.75 11.60
C VAL A 170 -10.41 10.14 11.26
N THR A 171 -9.67 10.95 10.50
CA THR A 171 -10.09 12.30 10.09
C THR A 171 -11.21 12.26 9.06
N LEU A 172 -11.10 11.40 8.04
CA LEU A 172 -12.13 11.27 6.99
C LEU A 172 -13.36 10.50 7.47
N ARG A 173 -13.21 9.63 8.47
CA ARG A 173 -14.23 8.66 8.92
C ARG A 173 -14.81 7.84 7.75
N SER A 174 -13.98 7.58 6.74
CA SER A 174 -14.35 6.82 5.56
C SER A 174 -13.13 6.11 4.97
N LYS A 175 -13.34 5.00 4.25
CA LYS A 175 -12.26 4.25 3.60
C LYS A 175 -11.60 5.01 2.44
N GLY A 176 -12.28 6.00 1.86
CA GLY A 176 -11.77 6.69 0.67
C GLY A 176 -11.56 5.72 -0.50
N ALA A 177 -10.38 5.74 -1.13
CA ALA A 177 -9.96 4.82 -2.17
C ALA A 177 -9.23 3.56 -1.65
N LEU A 178 -9.23 3.32 -0.33
CA LEU A 178 -8.61 2.15 0.29
C LEU A 178 -9.45 0.88 0.06
N SER A 179 -8.82 -0.18 -0.42
CA SER A 179 -9.47 -1.48 -0.65
C SER A 179 -9.54 -2.30 0.64
N VAL A 180 -10.77 -2.56 1.11
CA VAL A 180 -11.02 -3.45 2.25
C VAL A 180 -10.62 -4.89 1.92
N SER A 181 -10.90 -5.35 0.69
CA SER A 181 -10.54 -6.70 0.25
C SER A 181 -9.02 -6.91 0.23
N MET A 182 -8.26 -5.88 -0.14
CA MET A 182 -6.80 -5.89 0.01
C MET A 182 -6.44 -6.07 1.49
N LEU A 183 -6.92 -5.19 2.38
CA LEU A 183 -6.58 -5.21 3.81
C LEU A 183 -6.84 -6.58 4.49
N ILE A 184 -7.98 -7.21 4.19
CA ILE A 184 -8.29 -8.53 4.74
C ILE A 184 -7.30 -9.57 4.22
N SER A 185 -7.01 -9.53 2.91
CA SER A 185 -6.13 -10.50 2.28
C SER A 185 -4.67 -10.33 2.71
N THR A 186 -4.21 -9.09 2.91
CA THR A 186 -2.87 -8.78 3.43
C THR A 186 -2.71 -9.26 4.86
N VAL A 187 -3.68 -9.02 5.76
CA VAL A 187 -3.61 -9.56 7.14
C VAL A 187 -3.47 -11.08 7.15
N ILE A 188 -4.26 -11.79 6.33
CA ILE A 188 -4.17 -13.25 6.21
C ILE A 188 -2.78 -13.65 5.67
N SER A 189 -2.32 -12.96 4.64
CA SER A 189 -1.00 -13.20 4.03
C SER A 189 0.13 -12.97 5.02
N ASP A 190 0.11 -11.89 5.79
CA ASP A 190 1.17 -11.52 6.74
C ASP A 190 1.29 -12.56 7.85
N ILE A 191 0.17 -13.04 8.39
CA ILE A 191 0.15 -14.11 9.39
C ILE A 191 0.72 -15.41 8.81
N LEU A 192 0.18 -15.86 7.67
CA LEU A 192 0.58 -17.14 7.08
C LEU A 192 2.04 -17.13 6.59
N PHE A 193 2.48 -16.02 6.01
CA PHE A 193 3.84 -15.88 5.51
C PHE A 193 4.85 -15.76 6.65
N THR A 194 4.50 -15.06 7.75
CA THR A 194 5.32 -15.03 8.97
C THR A 194 5.46 -16.44 9.55
N LEU A 195 4.38 -17.22 9.59
CA LEU A 195 4.43 -18.62 10.03
C LEU A 195 5.29 -19.50 9.10
N TYR A 196 5.22 -19.28 7.79
CA TYR A 196 6.10 -19.95 6.83
C TYR A 196 7.57 -19.61 7.10
N LEU A 197 7.91 -18.33 7.23
CA LEU A 197 9.29 -17.89 7.46
C LEU A 197 9.84 -18.44 8.79
N THR A 198 9.04 -18.43 9.85
CA THR A 198 9.45 -18.88 11.19
C THR A 198 9.55 -20.41 11.31
N ILE A 199 8.51 -21.13 10.90
CA ILE A 199 8.36 -22.56 11.23
C ILE A 199 8.87 -23.46 10.11
N LEU A 200 8.65 -23.10 8.84
CA LEU A 200 9.00 -23.95 7.70
C LEU A 200 10.36 -23.59 7.11
N ALA A 201 10.62 -22.30 6.92
CA ALA A 201 11.85 -21.80 6.32
C ALA A 201 12.96 -21.57 7.35
N HIS A 202 12.64 -21.57 8.65
CA HIS A 202 13.56 -21.33 9.76
C HIS A 202 14.43 -20.07 9.57
N GLN A 203 13.83 -19.03 9.00
CA GLN A 203 14.51 -17.78 8.70
C GLN A 203 14.83 -16.99 9.97
N HIS A 204 15.95 -16.26 9.94
CA HIS A 204 16.37 -15.44 11.06
C HIS A 204 15.29 -14.42 11.43
N TRP A 205 15.16 -14.10 12.73
CA TRP A 205 14.03 -13.29 13.21
C TRP A 205 13.91 -11.92 12.55
N SER A 206 15.02 -11.33 12.16
CA SER A 206 15.04 -10.03 11.50
C SER A 206 14.40 -10.03 10.10
N VAL A 207 14.19 -11.22 9.49
CA VAL A 207 13.55 -11.40 8.17
C VAL A 207 12.03 -11.34 8.24
N TRP A 208 11.44 -11.87 9.31
CA TRP A 208 9.98 -11.93 9.48
C TRP A 208 9.43 -10.93 10.49
N LEU A 209 10.29 -10.27 11.27
CA LEU A 209 9.87 -9.27 12.24
C LEU A 209 9.13 -8.07 11.62
N PRO A 210 9.52 -7.52 10.44
CA PRO A 210 8.80 -6.39 9.84
C PRO A 210 7.31 -6.65 9.55
N GLN A 211 6.92 -7.90 9.34
CA GLN A 211 5.55 -8.31 9.01
C GLN A 211 4.61 -8.25 10.22
N VAL A 212 5.16 -8.32 11.44
CA VAL A 212 4.39 -8.29 12.69
C VAL A 212 3.70 -6.93 12.92
N PRO A 213 4.40 -5.77 12.93
CA PRO A 213 3.74 -4.48 13.08
C PRO A 213 2.74 -4.23 11.94
N ASP A 214 3.04 -4.67 10.72
CA ASP A 214 2.14 -4.56 9.56
C ASP A 214 0.77 -5.18 9.84
N ALA A 215 0.77 -6.47 10.21
CA ALA A 215 -0.44 -7.21 10.53
C ALA A 215 -1.25 -6.55 11.66
N LEU A 216 -0.57 -6.10 12.73
CA LEU A 216 -1.24 -5.45 13.86
C LEU A 216 -1.91 -4.13 13.46
N GLN A 217 -1.23 -3.31 12.66
CA GLN A 217 -1.75 -2.02 12.22
C GLN A 217 -2.87 -2.16 11.20
N GLN A 218 -2.79 -3.15 10.31
CA GLN A 218 -3.88 -3.46 9.39
C GLN A 218 -5.11 -4.01 10.11
N ILE A 219 -4.94 -4.85 11.15
CA ILE A 219 -6.05 -5.30 12.01
C ILE A 219 -6.70 -4.11 12.71
N LEU A 220 -5.91 -3.18 13.25
CA LEU A 220 -6.42 -1.94 13.84
C LEU A 220 -7.23 -1.12 12.82
N LEU A 221 -6.71 -0.98 11.60
CA LEU A 221 -7.36 -0.22 10.54
C LEU A 221 -8.69 -0.87 10.11
N LEU A 222 -8.74 -2.20 9.98
CA LEU A 222 -9.97 -2.95 9.74
C LEU A 222 -10.99 -2.72 10.86
N GLY A 223 -10.54 -2.71 12.12
CA GLY A 223 -11.38 -2.39 13.28
C GLY A 223 -11.96 -0.97 13.23
N LEU A 224 -11.17 0.02 12.81
CA LEU A 224 -11.64 1.40 12.62
C LEU A 224 -12.68 1.51 11.50
N LEU A 225 -12.45 0.83 10.36
CA LEU A 225 -13.41 0.82 9.26
C LEU A 225 -14.71 0.12 9.63
N TRP A 226 -14.65 -0.96 10.42
CA TRP A 226 -15.82 -1.60 11.00
C TRP A 226 -16.58 -0.64 11.92
N TYR A 227 -15.87 0.04 12.83
CA TYR A 227 -16.45 0.99 13.77
C TYR A 227 -17.17 2.16 13.09
N PHE A 228 -16.63 2.67 11.98
CA PHE A 228 -17.30 3.72 11.18
C PHE A 228 -18.42 3.20 10.26
N GLY A 229 -18.69 1.89 10.24
CA GLY A 229 -19.77 1.30 9.45
C GLY A 229 -19.44 1.06 7.97
N GLU A 230 -18.19 1.30 7.56
CA GLU A 230 -17.76 1.27 6.14
C GLU A 230 -17.63 -0.14 5.56
N LEU A 231 -17.55 -1.17 6.41
CA LEU A 231 -17.53 -2.58 5.97
C LEU A 231 -18.90 -3.07 5.50
N TRP A 232 -19.98 -2.47 5.99
CA TRP A 232 -21.36 -2.94 5.73
C TRP A 232 -22.05 -2.19 4.59
N THR A 233 -21.55 -0.99 4.26
CA THR A 233 -22.07 -0.13 3.18
C THR A 233 -21.61 -0.54 1.78
N GLU A 234 -20.73 -1.54 1.63
CA GLU A 234 -20.19 -1.96 0.33
C GLU A 234 -21.25 -2.59 -0.61
N ASN A 235 -22.42 -2.96 -0.07
CA ASN A 235 -23.58 -3.42 -0.87
C ASN A 235 -24.42 -2.28 -1.48
N GLU A 236 -24.15 -1.00 -1.21
CA GLU A 236 -24.84 0.13 -1.87
C GLU A 236 -24.10 0.62 -3.13
N PHE A 237 -23.77 -0.30 -4.04
CA PHE A 237 -23.12 -0.02 -5.32
C PHE A 237 -24.03 0.66 -6.37
N LYS A 238 -24.91 1.56 -5.95
CA LYS A 238 -25.61 2.55 -6.77
C LYS A 238 -25.87 3.73 -5.83
N THR A 239 -25.01 4.73 -5.73
CA THR A 239 -25.24 6.02 -6.42
C THR A 239 -24.05 6.95 -6.16
N PRO A 240 -23.15 7.19 -7.14
CA PRO A 240 -22.12 8.22 -7.01
C PRO A 240 -22.29 9.31 -8.08
N LEU A 241 -23.42 10.03 -8.11
CA LEU A 241 -23.55 11.24 -8.96
C LEU A 241 -24.29 12.44 -8.31
N LEU A 242 -24.97 12.30 -7.18
CA LEU A 242 -25.81 13.40 -6.64
C LEU A 242 -25.14 14.26 -5.56
N GLN A 243 -24.11 13.76 -4.85
CA GLN A 243 -23.49 14.53 -3.76
C GLN A 243 -22.30 15.40 -4.19
N ALA A 244 -21.72 15.15 -5.37
CA ALA A 244 -20.67 16.02 -5.92
C ALA A 244 -21.24 17.29 -6.57
N SER A 245 -22.47 17.24 -7.11
CA SER A 245 -23.11 18.41 -7.73
C SER A 245 -23.72 19.38 -6.70
N SER A 246 -24.15 18.89 -5.52
CA SER A 246 -24.83 19.74 -4.53
C SER A 246 -23.92 20.61 -3.66
N LYS A 247 -22.61 20.31 -3.57
CA LYS A 247 -21.66 21.10 -2.76
C LYS A 247 -20.94 22.22 -3.49
N GLN A 248 -21.07 22.33 -4.82
CA GLN A 248 -20.44 23.41 -5.60
C GLN A 248 -21.37 24.54 -6.01
N LEU A 249 -22.67 24.44 -5.74
CA LEU A 249 -23.60 25.54 -5.98
C LEU A 249 -24.09 26.09 -4.64
N VAL A 250 -24.05 27.41 -4.52
CA VAL A 250 -24.53 28.25 -3.41
C VAL A 250 -23.50 28.58 -2.34
N GLN A 251 -22.72 29.63 -2.60
CA GLN A 251 -22.27 30.52 -1.52
C GLN A 251 -23.16 31.77 -1.51
N PRO A 252 -23.76 32.17 -0.36
CA PRO A 252 -24.58 33.36 -0.29
C PRO A 252 -23.71 34.61 -0.19
N ILE A 253 -23.89 35.57 -1.11
CA ILE A 253 -23.36 36.92 -0.96
C ILE A 253 -24.40 37.73 -0.17
N LYS A 254 -24.02 38.27 0.99
CA LYS A 254 -24.85 39.24 1.72
C LYS A 254 -24.74 40.60 1.05
N ASN A 255 -25.78 41.02 0.33
CA ASN A 255 -26.04 42.44 0.09
C ASN A 255 -27.30 42.84 0.87
N GLY A 256 -27.25 44.04 1.46
CA GLY A 256 -28.40 44.64 2.14
C GLY A 256 -29.59 44.64 1.18
N ASP A 257 -30.69 44.10 1.66
CA ASP A 257 -32.00 44.06 1.02
C ASP A 257 -32.11 43.14 -0.23
N GLY A 258 -31.98 41.82 0.00
CA GLY A 258 -32.50 40.78 -0.90
C GLY A 258 -31.49 39.68 -1.27
N VAL A 259 -31.87 38.41 -1.10
CA VAL A 259 -31.06 37.24 -1.51
C VAL A 259 -31.29 36.97 -3.00
N SER A 260 -30.23 37.02 -3.81
CA SER A 260 -30.25 36.60 -5.21
C SER A 260 -29.14 35.59 -5.48
N TYR A 261 -29.41 34.62 -6.37
CA TYR A 261 -28.47 33.57 -6.77
C TYR A 261 -28.09 33.76 -8.24
N GLN A 262 -26.80 33.88 -8.55
CA GLN A 262 -26.30 33.85 -9.94
C GLN A 262 -25.69 32.48 -10.27
N ASN A 263 -26.09 31.91 -11.41
CA ASN A 263 -25.37 30.81 -12.05
C ASN A 263 -24.20 31.38 -12.85
N GLY A 264 -22.98 31.04 -12.46
CA GLY A 264 -21.78 31.32 -13.23
C GLY A 264 -21.65 30.33 -14.39
N SER A 265 -21.97 30.76 -15.61
CA SER A 265 -21.44 30.13 -16.82
C SER A 265 -21.28 31.16 -17.93
N ASN A 266 -20.03 31.33 -18.37
CA ASN A 266 -19.65 32.09 -19.56
C ASN A 266 -20.44 31.63 -20.80
N GLY A 267 -20.71 32.58 -21.69
CA GLY A 267 -21.74 32.48 -22.73
C GLY A 267 -21.59 31.35 -23.76
N HIS A 268 -22.67 30.58 -23.91
CA HIS A 268 -23.29 30.19 -25.18
C HIS A 268 -24.70 29.62 -24.87
N PRO A 269 -25.75 29.86 -25.68
CA PRO A 269 -27.09 29.44 -25.34
C PRO A 269 -27.29 27.97 -25.71
N SER A 270 -27.72 27.12 -24.78
CA SER A 270 -28.20 25.77 -25.11
C SER A 270 -29.34 25.35 -24.20
N LYS A 271 -30.51 25.23 -24.85
CA LYS A 271 -31.73 24.45 -24.57
C LYS A 271 -32.09 24.17 -23.11
N VAL A 272 -33.21 24.77 -22.71
CA VAL A 272 -34.04 24.36 -21.57
C VAL A 272 -34.49 22.90 -21.78
N ILE A 273 -34.16 22.03 -20.84
CA ILE A 273 -34.79 20.71 -20.69
C ILE A 273 -35.75 20.85 -19.53
N ASP A 274 -37.05 20.82 -19.82
CA ASP A 274 -38.09 20.76 -18.79
C ASP A 274 -38.04 19.39 -18.12
N VAL A 275 -37.68 19.36 -16.84
CA VAL A 275 -37.79 18.15 -16.01
C VAL A 275 -39.12 18.22 -15.26
N GLU A 276 -40.06 17.41 -15.73
CA GLU A 276 -41.34 17.18 -15.08
C GLU A 276 -41.13 16.49 -13.73
N VAL A 277 -41.48 17.18 -12.65
CA VAL A 277 -41.36 16.68 -11.28
C VAL A 277 -42.50 15.68 -11.03
N MET A 278 -42.18 14.39 -10.94
CA MET A 278 -43.14 13.38 -10.47
C MET A 278 -43.52 13.63 -9.01
N PRO A 279 -44.83 13.56 -8.65
CA PRO A 279 -45.26 13.66 -7.27
C PRO A 279 -44.88 12.40 -6.47
N PRO A 280 -44.75 12.53 -5.13
CA PRO A 280 -44.30 11.44 -4.25
C PRO A 280 -45.30 10.28 -4.21
N PRO A 281 -44.85 9.04 -3.93
CA PRO A 281 -45.73 7.88 -3.87
C PRO A 281 -46.64 7.96 -2.64
N LEU A 282 -47.93 7.70 -2.86
CA LEU A 282 -48.94 7.59 -1.80
C LEU A 282 -48.58 6.45 -0.83
N GLU A 283 -48.55 6.77 0.46
CA GLU A 283 -48.58 5.79 1.55
C GLU A 283 -49.79 4.87 1.37
N ARG A 284 -49.53 3.56 1.31
CA ARG A 284 -50.60 2.55 1.28
C ARG A 284 -50.95 2.20 2.72
N ALA A 285 -52.10 2.69 3.18
CA ALA A 285 -52.75 2.23 4.40
C ALA A 285 -53.26 0.79 4.21
N SER A 286 -52.74 -0.14 5.02
CA SER A 286 -53.42 -1.31 5.60
C SER A 286 -52.42 -2.13 6.40
#